data_AF-A0A7W0P6C6-F1
#
_entry.id   AF-A0A7W0P6C6-F1
#
_cell.length_a   1.000
_cell.length_b   1.000
_cell.length_c   1.000
_cell.angle_alpha   90.00
_cell.angle_beta   90.00
_cell.angle_gamma   90.00
#
_symmetry.space_group_name_H-M   'P 1'
#
loop_
_entity.id
_entity.type
_entity.pdbx_description
1 polymer ?
#
loop_
_entity_poly.entity_id
_entity_poly.type
_entity_poly.pdbx_seq_one_letter_code
_entity_poly.pdbx_strand_id
1 'polypeptide(L)'
;MIDTSSEIDPCARCEEALQPYLDRELTKAEMAEAERHLDSCTYCRRRYRFEETLRRYVRQAATEEMPPDLKQKLAALRTPL
;
A
#
# COMPACT_ATOMS: atom_id res chain seq x y z
N MET A 1 11.71 25.53 26.42
CA MET A 1 12.88 25.20 25.58
C MET A 1 12.36 24.28 24.51
N ILE A 2 12.13 24.79 23.31
CA ILE A 2 11.72 23.98 22.16
C ILE A 2 13.02 23.71 21.42
N ASP A 3 13.55 22.51 21.56
CA ASP A 3 14.75 22.07 20.85
C ASP A 3 14.39 21.87 19.38
N THR A 4 14.78 22.85 18.58
CA THR A 4 14.83 22.76 17.14
C THR A 4 16.01 21.86 16.76
N SER A 5 15.81 20.54 16.84
CA SER A 5 16.65 19.55 16.16
C SER A 5 15.73 18.61 15.40
N SER A 6 15.84 18.71 14.08
CA SER A 6 15.17 17.94 13.06
C SER A 6 15.56 16.46 13.13
N GLU A 7 14.97 15.70 14.06
CA GLU A 7 14.97 14.24 14.03
C GLU A 7 13.53 13.78 13.84
N ILE A 8 13.13 13.59 12.58
CA ILE A 8 11.89 12.89 12.26
C ILE A 8 12.04 11.47 12.84
N ASP A 9 11.11 11.08 13.72
CA ASP A 9 11.05 9.72 14.27
C ASP A 9 11.25 8.70 13.14
N PRO A 10 12.28 7.84 13.21
CA PRO A 10 12.55 6.84 12.17
C PRO A 10 11.34 5.95 11.88
N CYS A 11 10.47 5.71 12.86
CA CYS A 11 9.22 4.99 12.68
C CYS A 11 8.22 5.80 11.86
N ALA A 12 8.07 7.09 12.14
CA ALA A 12 7.19 7.99 11.36
C ALA A 12 7.65 8.07 9.90
N ARG A 13 8.96 8.21 9.66
CA ARG A 13 9.52 8.18 8.30
C ARG A 13 9.28 6.85 7.60
N CYS A 14 9.46 5.72 8.31
CA CYS A 14 9.19 4.41 7.75
C CYS A 14 7.70 4.21 7.43
N GLU A 15 6.80 4.78 8.25
CA GLU A 15 5.35 4.72 8.04
C GLU A 15 4.95 5.49 6.77
N GLU A 16 5.53 6.67 6.54
CA GLU A 16 5.34 7.44 5.30
C GLU A 16 5.86 6.69 4.07
N ALA A 17 7.02 6.04 4.18
CA ALA A 17 7.62 5.27 3.09
C ALA A 17 6.92 3.93 2.80
N LEU A 18 6.03 3.46 3.67
CA LEU A 18 5.50 2.10 3.63
C LEU A 18 4.62 1.82 2.41
N GLN A 19 3.76 2.77 2.02
CA GLN A 19 2.90 2.60 0.84
C GLN A 19 3.74 2.61 -0.46
N PRO A 20 4.62 3.61 -0.73
CA PRO A 20 5.53 3.58 -1.87
C PRO A 20 6.44 2.33 -1.91
N TYR A 21 6.87 1.82 -0.75
CA TYR A 21 7.63 0.58 -0.64
C TYR A 21 6.81 -0.62 -1.14
N LEU A 22 5.56 -0.76 -0.70
CA LEU A 22 4.65 -1.82 -1.13
C LEU A 22 4.26 -1.71 -2.62
N ASP A 23 4.21 -0.50 -3.15
CA ASP A 23 3.92 -0.21 -4.56
C ASP A 23 5.16 -0.29 -5.46
N ARG A 24 6.36 -0.47 -4.89
CA ARG A 24 7.65 -0.50 -5.58
C ARG A 24 7.97 0.80 -6.32
N GLU A 25 7.56 1.92 -5.75
CA GLU A 25 7.75 3.26 -6.30
C GLU A 25 8.98 3.97 -5.72
N LEU A 26 9.60 3.38 -4.70
CA LEU A 26 10.82 3.91 -4.09
C LEU A 26 12.06 3.70 -4.96
N THR A 27 13.02 4.62 -4.83
CA THR A 27 14.37 4.42 -5.35
C THR A 27 15.08 3.28 -4.61
N LYS A 28 16.16 2.74 -5.19
CA LYS A 28 16.98 1.69 -4.55
C LYS A 28 17.52 2.11 -3.18
N ALA A 29 17.87 3.38 -3.01
CA ALA A 29 18.40 3.90 -1.75
C ALA A 29 17.30 3.94 -0.66
N GLU A 30 16.11 4.41 -1.02
CA GLU A 30 14.95 4.48 -0.11
C GLU A 30 14.43 3.09 0.25
N MET A 31 14.39 2.15 -0.70
CA MET A 31 14.05 0.76 -0.41
C MET A 31 15.01 0.16 0.62
N ALA A 32 16.32 0.31 0.42
CA ALA A 32 17.31 -0.20 1.37
C ALA A 32 17.19 0.46 2.75
N GLU A 33 16.75 1.72 2.82
CA GLU A 33 16.50 2.39 4.10
C GLU A 33 15.26 1.85 4.82
N ALA A 34 14.16 1.69 4.11
CA ALA A 34 12.95 1.08 4.64
C ALA A 34 13.23 -0.36 5.13
N GLU A 35 13.97 -1.16 4.35
CA GLU A 35 14.36 -2.52 4.71
C GLU A 35 15.18 -2.56 6.00
N ARG A 36 16.22 -1.72 6.12
CA ARG A 36 17.02 -1.63 7.36
C ARG A 36 16.16 -1.33 8.58
N HIS A 37 15.15 -0.45 8.45
CA HIS A 37 14.25 -0.15 9.55
C HIS A 37 13.30 -1.31 9.84
N LEU A 38 12.70 -1.92 8.82
CA LEU A 38 11.78 -3.06 8.98
C LEU A 38 12.47 -4.29 9.60
N ASP A 39 13.77 -4.46 9.35
CA ASP A 39 14.57 -5.55 9.93
C ASP A 39 14.86 -5.37 11.42
N SER A 40 14.96 -4.11 11.89
CA SER A 40 15.31 -3.79 13.28
C SER A 40 14.12 -3.36 14.14
N CYS A 41 13.01 -2.94 13.53
CA CYS A 41 11.84 -2.40 14.22
C CYS A 41 10.63 -3.35 14.18
N THR A 42 10.32 -3.99 15.31
CA THR A 42 9.17 -4.90 15.42
C THR A 42 7.82 -4.18 15.20
N TYR A 43 7.71 -2.91 15.59
CA TYR A 43 6.49 -2.12 15.39
C TYR A 43 6.19 -1.92 13.90
N CYS A 44 7.13 -1.34 13.15
CA CYS A 44 6.96 -1.13 11.70
C CYS A 44 6.81 -2.44 10.94
N ARG A 45 7.50 -3.51 11.36
CA ARG A 45 7.35 -4.84 10.76
C ARG A 45 5.93 -5.40 10.91
N ARG A 46 5.27 -5.20 12.06
CA ARG A 46 3.87 -5.60 12.24
C ARG A 46 2.94 -4.82 11.31
N ARG A 47 3.17 -3.52 11.15
CA ARG A 47 2.39 -2.68 10.23
C ARG A 47 2.55 -3.08 8.78
N TYR A 48 3.78 -3.32 8.34
CA TYR A 48 4.06 -3.87 7.01
C TYR A 48 3.27 -5.16 6.74
N ARG A 49 3.28 -6.12 7.68
CA ARG A 49 2.53 -7.38 7.53
C ARG A 49 1.02 -7.20 7.50
N PHE A 50 0.50 -6.24 8.27
CA PHE A 50 -0.90 -5.87 8.19
C PHE A 50 -1.26 -5.34 6.80
N GLU A 51 -0.51 -4.38 6.28
CA GLU A 51 -0.72 -3.79 4.95
C GLU A 51 -0.63 -4.84 3.82
N GLU A 52 0.38 -5.71 3.87
CA GLU A 52 0.55 -6.82 2.92
C GLU A 52 -0.68 -7.75 2.92
N THR A 53 -1.19 -8.09 4.10
CA THR A 53 -2.37 -8.94 4.27
C THR A 53 -3.63 -8.23 3.78
N LEU A 54 -3.79 -6.95 4.09
CA LEU A 54 -4.92 -6.13 3.66
C LEU A 54 -4.97 -6.03 2.13
N ARG A 55 -3.83 -5.76 1.48
CA ARG A 55 -3.74 -5.69 0.01
C ARG A 55 -4.15 -7.00 -0.67
N ARG A 56 -3.75 -8.15 -0.09
CA ARG A 56 -4.20 -9.47 -0.58
C ARG A 56 -5.71 -9.64 -0.45
N TYR A 57 -6.27 -9.25 0.69
CA TYR A 57 -7.70 -9.36 0.93
C TYR A 57 -8.51 -8.46 -0.02
N VAL A 58 -8.10 -7.19 -0.19
CA VAL A 58 -8.72 -6.26 -1.13
C VAL A 58 -8.69 -6.81 -2.55
N ARG A 59 -7.56 -7.36 -2.99
CA ARG A 59 -7.46 -7.99 -4.32
C ARG A 59 -8.46 -9.13 -4.49
N GLN A 60 -8.57 -10.02 -3.50
CA GLN A 60 -9.52 -11.13 -3.54
C GLN A 60 -10.97 -10.63 -3.60
N ALA A 61 -11.32 -9.66 -2.75
CA ALA A 61 -12.67 -9.08 -2.72
C ALA A 61 -13.00 -8.32 -4.02
N ALA A 62 -12.02 -7.67 -4.64
CA ALA A 62 -12.19 -6.95 -5.89
C ALA A 62 -12.26 -7.87 -7.13
N THR A 63 -12.11 -9.19 -6.98
CA THR A 63 -12.19 -10.17 -8.08
C THR A 63 -13.60 -10.75 -8.22
N GLU A 64 -14.64 -9.99 -7.90
CA GLU A 64 -16.02 -10.40 -8.14
C GLU A 64 -16.36 -10.26 -9.64
N GLU A 65 -16.70 -11.37 -10.28
CA GLU A 65 -17.15 -11.32 -11.66
C GLU A 65 -18.53 -10.66 -11.74
N MET A 66 -18.67 -9.68 -12.63
CA MET A 66 -19.98 -9.10 -12.91
C MET A 66 -20.94 -10.21 -13.40
N PRO A 67 -22.12 -10.36 -12.79
CA PRO A 67 -23.11 -11.34 -13.20
C PRO A 67 -23.42 -11.25 -14.70
N PRO A 68 -23.63 -12.38 -15.38
CA PRO A 68 -23.84 -12.40 -16.83
C PRO A 68 -25.08 -11.61 -17.27
N ASP A 69 -26.13 -11.57 -16.45
CA ASP A 69 -27.34 -10.79 -16.73
C ASP A 69 -27.06 -9.27 -16.66
N LEU A 70 -26.23 -8.84 -15.71
CA LEU A 70 -25.82 -7.44 -15.59
C LEU A 70 -24.91 -7.03 -16.75
N LYS A 71 -23.98 -7.90 -17.19
CA LYS A 71 -23.17 -7.69 -18.40
C LYS A 71 -24.04 -7.50 -19.65
N GLN A 72 -25.09 -8.32 -19.81
CA GLN A 72 -26.03 -8.22 -20.93
C GLN A 72 -26.83 -6.91 -20.91
N LYS A 73 -27.35 -6.51 -19.74
CA LYS A 73 -28.07 -5.24 -19.56
C LYS A 73 -27.18 -4.04 -19.92
N LEU A 74 -25.92 -4.03 -19.47
CA LEU A 74 -24.98 -2.94 -19.80
C LEU A 74 -24.63 -2.91 -21.29
N ALA A 75 -24.46 -4.06 -21.94
CA ALA A 75 -24.20 -4.12 -23.38
C ALA A 75 -25.36 -3.53 -24.19
N ALA A 76 -26.61 -3.77 -23.78
CA ALA A 76 -27.79 -3.22 -24.43
C ALA A 76 -27.94 -1.69 -24.26
N LEU A 77 -27.32 -1.10 -23.23
CA LEU A 77 -27.34 0.35 -22.97
C LEU A 77 -26.22 1.11 -23.70
N ARG A 78 -25.25 0.43 -24.31
CA ARG A 78 -24.17 1.10 -25.06
C ARG A 78 -24.74 1.63 -26.39
N THR A 79 -24.87 2.94 -26.51
CA THR A 79 -25.08 3.61 -27.79
C THR A 79 -23.86 3.37 -28.69
N PRO A 80 -24.03 2.99 -29.98
CA PRO A 80 -22.90 2.88 -30.89
C PRO A 80 -22.19 4.25 -31.00
N LEU A 81 -20.86 4.22 -30.88
CA LEU A 81 -19.97 5.35 -31.16
C LEU A 81 -19.90 5.63 -32.66
#